data_AF-A0A524D9W5-F1
#
_entry.id   AF-A0A524D9W5-F1
#
_cell.length_a   1.000
_cell.length_b   1.000
_cell.length_c   1.000
_cell.angle_alpha   90.00
_cell.angle_beta   90.00
_cell.angle_gamma   90.00
#
_symmetry.space_group_name_H-M   'P 1'
#
loop_
_entity.id
_entity.type
_entity.pdbx_description
1 polymer ?
#
loop_
_entity_poly.entity_id
_entity_poly.type
_entity_poly.pdbx_seq_one_letter_code
_entity_poly.pdbx_strand_id
1 'polypeptide(L)'
;MNMNNNVSELNCYDVILKYFQNNSDSPSERELWKNKAYLKLIELWKKGKIDTQNTRNSMILLLNLFGNVPPDIFNSRGRSLNRVESENKQKLKNILKKELES
;
A
#
# COMPACT_ATOMS: atom_id res chain seq x y z
N MET A 1 33.76 -7.54 -13.98
CA MET A 1 32.68 -6.54 -14.14
C MET A 1 31.77 -6.63 -12.92
N ASN A 2 31.65 -5.55 -12.16
CA ASN A 2 30.84 -5.45 -10.94
C ASN A 2 29.34 -5.44 -11.31
N MET A 3 28.59 -6.48 -10.98
CA MET A 3 27.12 -6.47 -10.96
C MET A 3 26.63 -6.13 -9.56
N ASN A 4 26.84 -4.88 -9.15
CA ASN A 4 26.31 -4.38 -7.88
C ASN A 4 25.04 -3.55 -8.14
N ASN A 5 23.96 -3.96 -7.47
CA ASN A 5 22.91 -3.10 -6.88
C ASN A 5 21.59 -2.77 -7.61
N ASN A 6 21.22 -3.38 -8.74
CA ASN A 6 19.90 -3.14 -9.38
C ASN A 6 18.82 -4.20 -9.13
N VAL A 7 19.05 -5.17 -8.24
CA VAL A 7 18.21 -6.37 -8.08
C VAL A 7 16.95 -6.14 -7.21
N SER A 8 16.81 -4.99 -6.54
CA SER A 8 15.77 -4.80 -5.52
C SER A 8 14.47 -4.13 -6.02
N GLU A 9 14.55 -3.16 -6.93
CA GLU A 9 13.38 -2.34 -7.33
C GLU A 9 12.40 -3.04 -8.26
N LEU A 10 12.90 -3.79 -9.25
CA LEU A 10 12.08 -4.45 -10.27
C LEU A 10 11.17 -5.56 -9.68
N ASN A 11 11.51 -6.14 -8.55
CA ASN A 11 10.84 -7.34 -8.06
C ASN A 11 9.42 -7.08 -7.50
N CYS A 12 9.22 -6.00 -6.73
CA CYS A 12 7.93 -5.79 -6.06
C CYS A 12 6.81 -5.42 -7.05
N TYR A 13 7.09 -4.53 -8.00
CA TYR A 13 6.10 -4.13 -9.01
C TYR A 13 5.73 -5.29 -9.92
N ASP A 14 6.71 -6.08 -10.38
CA ASP A 14 6.48 -7.22 -11.25
C ASP A 14 5.61 -8.29 -10.57
N VAL A 15 5.87 -8.58 -9.29
CA VAL A 15 5.04 -9.52 -8.51
C VAL A 15 3.60 -9.02 -8.39
N ILE A 16 3.41 -7.73 -8.12
CA ILE A 16 2.08 -7.13 -7.99
C ILE A 16 1.33 -7.18 -9.32
N LEU A 17 1.96 -6.76 -10.41
CA LEU A 17 1.36 -6.73 -11.75
C LEU A 17 1.07 -8.14 -12.26
N LYS A 18 2.00 -9.08 -12.09
CA LYS A 18 1.82 -10.47 -12.49
C LYS A 18 0.68 -11.14 -11.74
N TYR A 19 0.52 -10.86 -10.44
CA TYR A 19 -0.64 -11.33 -9.71
C TYR A 19 -1.90 -10.71 -10.29
N PHE A 20 -2.01 -9.38 -10.36
CA PHE A 20 -3.23 -8.70 -10.83
C PHE A 20 -3.69 -9.14 -12.22
N GLN A 21 -2.77 -9.32 -13.18
CA GLN A 21 -3.10 -9.66 -14.56
C GLN A 21 -3.57 -11.11 -14.75
N ASN A 22 -3.08 -12.04 -13.93
CA ASN A 22 -3.29 -13.48 -14.15
C ASN A 22 -4.29 -14.09 -13.16
N ASN A 23 -4.89 -13.26 -12.30
CA ASN A 23 -5.69 -13.73 -11.19
C ASN A 23 -7.16 -13.95 -11.56
N SER A 24 -7.66 -15.15 -11.29
CA SER A 24 -9.08 -15.50 -11.35
C SER A 24 -9.67 -15.75 -9.94
N ASP A 25 -9.01 -15.26 -8.89
CA ASP A 25 -9.41 -15.50 -7.51
C ASP A 25 -10.73 -14.81 -7.17
N SER A 26 -11.42 -15.40 -6.20
CA SER A 26 -12.59 -14.80 -5.57
C SER A 26 -12.25 -13.46 -4.87
N PRO A 27 -13.24 -12.59 -4.61
CA PRO A 27 -13.01 -11.34 -3.89
C PRO A 27 -12.29 -11.53 -2.54
N SER A 28 -12.61 -12.59 -1.80
CA SER A 28 -12.02 -12.89 -0.48
C SER A 28 -10.54 -13.28 -0.58
N GLU A 29 -10.19 -14.11 -1.57
CA GLU A 29 -8.81 -14.53 -1.83
C GLU A 29 -7.94 -13.35 -2.30
N ARG A 30 -8.52 -12.48 -3.13
CA ARG A 30 -7.89 -11.24 -3.59
C ARG A 30 -7.58 -10.30 -2.43
N GLU A 31 -8.51 -10.14 -1.50
CA GLU A 31 -8.30 -9.35 -0.28
C GLU A 31 -7.23 -9.96 0.63
N LEU A 32 -7.24 -11.29 0.78
CA LEU A 32 -6.21 -12.00 1.54
C LEU A 32 -4.82 -11.79 0.93
N TRP A 33 -4.70 -11.88 -0.40
CA TRP A 33 -3.44 -11.66 -1.09
C TRP A 33 -2.96 -10.21 -0.92
N LYS A 34 -3.86 -9.23 -1.08
CA LYS A 34 -3.55 -7.81 -0.88
C LYS A 34 -2.98 -7.55 0.52
N ASN A 35 -3.62 -8.10 1.55
CA ASN A 35 -3.15 -7.98 2.94
C ASN A 35 -1.76 -8.61 3.13
N LYS A 36 -1.52 -9.79 2.55
CA LYS A 36 -0.19 -10.44 2.58
C LYS A 36 0.86 -9.60 1.85
N ALA A 37 0.52 -8.99 0.72
CA ALA A 37 1.43 -8.12 -0.04
C ALA A 37 1.84 -6.89 0.78
N TYR A 38 0.90 -6.23 1.47
CA TYR A 38 1.22 -5.11 2.37
C TYR A 38 2.16 -5.51 3.50
N LEU A 39 1.85 -6.62 4.19
CA LEU A 39 2.73 -7.13 5.26
C LEU A 39 4.13 -7.44 4.74
N LYS A 40 4.23 -8.01 3.54
CA LYS A 40 5.53 -8.33 2.93
C LYS A 40 6.33 -7.08 2.59
N LEU A 41 5.70 -6.04 2.03
CA LEU A 41 6.35 -4.76 1.74
C LEU A 41 6.92 -4.13 3.03
N ILE A 42 6.15 -4.13 4.12
CA ILE A 42 6.61 -3.62 5.42
C ILE A 42 7.77 -4.45 5.96
N GLU A 43 7.71 -5.78 5.85
CA GLU A 43 8.79 -6.67 6.27
C GLU A 43 10.09 -6.42 5.50
N LEU A 44 10.00 -6.28 4.17
CA LEU A 44 11.15 -6.00 3.30
C LEU A 44 11.76 -4.63 3.62
N TRP A 45 10.93 -3.63 3.87
CA TRP A 45 11.36 -2.30 4.29
C TRP A 45 12.08 -2.35 5.64
N LYS A 46 11.49 -3.01 6.65
CA LYS A 46 12.11 -3.18 7.99
C LYS A 46 13.45 -3.91 7.93
N LYS A 47 13.61 -4.84 6.98
CA LYS A 47 14.86 -5.58 6.75
C LYS A 47 15.88 -4.81 5.90
N GLY A 48 15.59 -3.56 5.51
CA GLY A 48 16.45 -2.74 4.65
C GLY A 48 16.62 -3.29 3.24
N LYS A 49 15.71 -4.18 2.79
CA LYS A 49 15.80 -4.81 1.47
C LYS A 49 15.26 -3.91 0.37
N ILE A 50 14.27 -3.08 0.70
CA ILE A 50 13.71 -2.05 -0.17
C ILE A 50 13.71 -0.73 0.59
N ASP A 51 13.90 0.38 -0.12
CA ASP A 51 13.82 1.69 0.50
C ASP A 51 12.37 2.15 0.72
N THR A 52 12.23 3.26 1.44
CA THR A 52 10.95 3.88 1.76
C THR A 52 10.18 4.33 0.51
N GLN A 53 10.86 4.80 -0.53
CA GLN A 53 10.23 5.28 -1.76
C GLN A 53 9.59 4.11 -2.53
N ASN A 54 10.31 3.00 -2.66
CA ASN A 54 9.83 1.78 -3.31
C ASN A 54 8.70 1.11 -2.54
N THR A 55 8.79 1.12 -1.21
CA THR A 55 7.70 0.65 -0.34
C THR A 55 6.43 1.48 -0.56
N ARG A 56 6.56 2.81 -0.53
CA ARG A 56 5.45 3.75 -0.74
C ARG A 56 4.82 3.57 -2.13
N ASN A 57 5.63 3.52 -3.17
CA ASN A 57 5.17 3.39 -4.54
C ASN A 57 4.48 2.04 -4.79
N SER A 58 4.99 0.95 -4.21
CA SER A 58 4.37 -0.37 -4.28
C SER A 58 3.01 -0.40 -3.57
N MET A 59 2.88 0.28 -2.43
CA MET A 59 1.60 0.45 -1.74
C MET A 59 0.59 1.25 -2.58
N ILE A 60 1.04 2.34 -3.22
CA ILE A 60 0.19 3.13 -4.13
C ILE A 60 -0.29 2.27 -5.30
N LEU A 61 0.59 1.45 -5.89
CA LEU A 61 0.23 0.53 -6.95
C LEU A 61 -0.85 -0.47 -6.50
N LEU A 62 -0.69 -1.10 -5.32
CA LEU A 62 -1.68 -2.00 -4.76
C LEU A 62 -3.04 -1.31 -4.54
N LEU A 63 -3.04 -0.08 -4.03
CA LEU A 63 -4.26 0.70 -3.83
C LEU A 63 -4.97 1.01 -5.16
N ASN A 64 -4.23 1.36 -6.21
CA ASN A 64 -4.80 1.67 -7.51
C ASN A 64 -5.34 0.43 -8.24
N LEU A 65 -4.66 -0.71 -8.15
CA LEU A 65 -5.08 -1.93 -8.84
C LEU A 65 -6.28 -2.59 -8.16
N PHE A 66 -6.30 -2.61 -6.82
CA PHE A 66 -7.31 -3.34 -6.04
C PHE A 66 -8.36 -2.43 -5.38
N GLY A 67 -8.23 -1.11 -5.52
CA GLY A 67 -9.23 -0.17 -5.09
C GLY A 67 -10.34 -0.04 -6.13
N ASN A 68 -11.59 -0.02 -5.69
CA ASN A 68 -12.65 0.76 -6.35
C ASN A 68 -12.48 2.26 -6.07
N VAL A 69 -11.24 2.69 -5.84
CA VAL A 69 -10.90 4.10 -5.70
C VAL A 69 -10.69 4.55 -7.14
N PRO A 70 -11.56 5.40 -7.69
CA PRO A 70 -11.30 5.93 -9.03
C PRO A 70 -9.86 6.46 -9.03
N PRO A 71 -9.06 6.22 -10.10
CA PRO A 71 -7.80 6.95 -10.25
C PRO A 71 -8.16 8.40 -10.00
N ASP A 72 -7.39 9.09 -9.17
CA ASP A 72 -7.72 10.40 -8.62
C ASP A 72 -7.81 11.45 -9.75
N ILE A 73 -8.84 11.35 -10.59
CA ILE A 73 -9.34 12.32 -11.56
C ILE A 73 -10.09 13.41 -10.76
N PHE A 74 -10.54 13.07 -9.55
CA PHE A 74 -11.03 14.03 -8.61
C PHE A 74 -9.87 14.63 -7.82
N ASN A 75 -9.50 15.84 -8.20
CA ASN A 75 -8.69 16.80 -7.44
C ASN A 75 -9.34 17.17 -6.07
N SER A 76 -9.78 16.18 -5.29
CA SER A 76 -10.56 16.35 -4.08
C SER A 76 -9.93 15.58 -2.93
N ARG A 77 -8.66 15.88 -2.63
CA ARG A 77 -7.94 15.59 -1.36
C ARG A 77 -8.86 15.13 -0.21
N GLY A 78 -9.31 13.88 -0.18
CA GLY A 78 -10.18 13.34 0.87
C GLY A 78 -11.56 14.01 1.10
N ARG A 79 -12.30 14.45 0.07
CA ARG A 79 -13.69 14.96 0.25
C ARG A 79 -14.74 13.85 0.44
N SER A 80 -14.54 13.02 1.46
CA SER A 80 -15.64 12.50 2.29
C SER A 80 -15.45 12.85 3.77
N LEU A 81 -14.55 13.81 4.07
CA LEU A 81 -14.31 14.35 5.40
C LEU A 81 -15.40 15.31 5.90
N ASN A 82 -16.40 15.63 5.08
CA ASN A 82 -17.48 16.57 5.43
C ASN A 82 -18.57 15.93 6.32
N ARG A 83 -18.47 14.63 6.61
CA ARG A 83 -19.41 13.92 7.51
C ARG A 83 -18.73 13.26 8.73
N VAL A 84 -17.43 13.46 8.91
CA VAL A 84 -16.77 13.01 10.12
C VAL A 84 -16.76 14.21 11.07
N GLU A 85 -17.57 14.15 12.11
CA GLU A 85 -17.55 15.16 13.20
C GLU A 85 -16.11 15.36 13.68
N SER A 86 -15.77 16.61 13.99
CA SER A 86 -14.41 17.01 14.40
C SER A 86 -13.88 16.16 15.55
N GLU A 87 -14.75 15.73 16.46
CA GLU A 87 -14.44 14.84 17.58
C GLU A 87 -13.93 13.46 17.13
N ASN A 88 -14.53 12.89 16.08
CA ASN A 88 -14.14 11.58 15.56
C ASN A 88 -12.78 11.62 14.85
N LYS A 89 -12.44 12.74 14.19
CA LYS A 89 -11.10 12.95 13.61
C LYS A 89 -10.02 13.02 14.69
N GLN A 90 -10.32 13.68 15.80
CA GLN A 90 -9.37 13.84 16.90
C GLN A 90 -9.13 12.52 17.65
N LYS A 91 -10.20 11.74 17.87
CA LYS A 91 -10.09 10.38 18.42
C LYS A 91 -9.23 9.47 17.54
N LEU A 92 -9.46 9.48 16.22
CA LEU A 92 -8.68 8.69 15.27
C LEU A 92 -7.20 9.10 15.27
N LYS A 93 -6.91 10.41 15.29
CA LYS A 93 -5.55 10.94 15.37
C LYS A 93 -4.81 10.46 16.63
N ASN A 94 -5.51 10.41 17.76
CA ASN A 94 -4.92 9.99 19.03
C ASN A 94 -4.66 8.48 19.10
N ILE A 95 -5.53 7.66 18.50
CA ILE A 95 -5.33 6.21 18.38
C ILE A 95 -4.08 5.93 17.54
N LEU A 96 -4.01 6.55 16.35
CA LEU A 96 -2.87 6.38 15.43
C LEU A 96 -1.56 6.85 16.05
N LYS A 97 -1.58 7.93 16.83
CA LYS A 97 -0.39 8.42 17.54
C LYS A 97 0.10 7.41 18.59
N LYS A 98 -0.81 6.80 19.36
CA LYS A 98 -0.47 5.79 20.37
C LYS A 98 0.11 4.52 19.75
N GLU A 99 -0.41 4.08 18.61
CA GLU A 99 0.10 2.89 17.91
C GLU A 99 1.50 3.08 17.31
N LEU A 100 1.91 4.32 17.04
CA LEU A 100 3.25 4.65 16.53
C LEU A 100 4.28 4.88 17.65
N GLU A 101 3.82 5.14 18.88
CA GLU A 101 4.64 5.36 20.07
C GLU A 101 4.78 4.10 20.94
N SER A 102 4.14 2.98 20.56
CA SER A 102 4.19 1.66 21.22
C SER A 102 5.04 0.66 20.43
#